data_AF-A0A9E5QHM0-F1
#
_entry.id   AF-A0A9E5QHM0-F1
#
_cell.length_a   1.000
_cell.length_b   1.000
_cell.length_c   1.000
_cell.angle_alpha   90.00
_cell.angle_beta   90.00
_cell.angle_gamma   90.00
#
_symmetry.space_group_name_H-M   'P 1'
#
loop_
_entity.id
_entity.type
_entity.pdbx_description
1 polymer ?
#
loop_
_entity_poly.entity_id
_entity_poly.type
_entity_poly.pdbx_seq_one_letter_code
_entity_poly.pdbx_strand_id
1 'polypeptide(L)'
;MVACVLLLRRTRQFARLEPKTRWILTGVIAIPVGYLVGHHIAFVLLGEPTRIVGRDYVSMIPIVFTVLVGGVGLHYYATREQLAKEAAARSEAQRLALESQLRLLRAQLEPHMLFNTLANLRSLLREDVERAEAMIDQLIVYLRGALAASRTESVALAREFAQLRAYLEIMALRMGPRLAFRLELPASLEETAIPPMILQPLVENAIKHGLEPKVGPGSIEVVARETAAGIEIR
;
A
#
# COMPACT_ATOMS: atom_id res chain seq x y z
N MET A 1 1.76 52.71 4.39
CA MET A 1 1.55 51.24 4.33
C MET A 1 0.32 50.81 3.53
N VAL A 2 -0.89 51.33 3.82
CA VAL A 2 -2.16 50.85 3.20
C VAL A 2 -2.22 50.99 1.66
N ALA A 3 -1.69 52.08 1.10
CA ALA A 3 -1.72 52.34 -0.34
C ALA A 3 -0.91 51.34 -1.20
N CYS A 4 0.28 50.92 -0.74
CA CYS A 4 1.08 49.91 -1.44
C CYS A 4 0.42 48.52 -1.43
N VAL A 5 -0.22 48.15 -0.31
CA VAL A 5 -0.92 46.87 -0.19
C VAL A 5 -2.12 46.80 -1.14
N LEU A 6 -2.82 47.92 -1.32
CA LEU A 6 -3.97 48.02 -2.24
C LEU A 6 -3.55 47.95 -3.71
N LEU A 7 -2.41 48.55 -4.09
CA LEU A 7 -1.88 48.49 -5.45
C LEU A 7 -1.35 47.10 -5.82
N LEU A 8 -0.66 46.42 -4.90
CA LEU A 8 -0.19 45.04 -5.10
C LEU A 8 -1.37 44.06 -5.26
N ARG A 9 -2.47 44.25 -4.51
CA ARG A 9 -3.69 43.43 -4.64
C ARG A 9 -4.45 43.62 -5.95
N ARG A 10 -4.24 44.72 -6.68
CA ARG A 10 -4.97 45.06 -7.92
C ARG A 10 -4.36 44.43 -9.18
N THR A 11 -3.15 43.85 -9.09
CA THR A 11 -2.49 43.18 -10.23
C THR A 11 -2.95 41.72 -10.36
N ARG A 12 -3.45 41.35 -11.54
CA ARG A 12 -3.96 39.98 -11.85
C ARG A 12 -2.93 38.87 -11.64
N GLN A 13 -1.63 39.17 -11.71
CA GLN A 13 -0.55 38.22 -11.45
C GLN A 13 -0.40 37.89 -9.95
N PHE A 14 -0.67 38.84 -9.04
CA PHE A 14 -0.61 38.61 -7.60
C PHE A 14 -1.74 37.71 -7.09
N ALA A 15 -2.89 37.71 -7.74
CA ALA A 15 -4.04 36.88 -7.37
C ALA A 15 -3.85 35.38 -7.69
N ARG A 16 -2.90 35.03 -8.58
CA ARG A 16 -2.57 33.64 -8.94
C ARG A 16 -1.56 32.99 -8.00
N LEU A 17 -0.88 33.78 -7.17
CA LEU A 17 0.05 33.26 -6.17
C LEU A 17 -0.72 32.72 -4.98
N GLU A 18 -0.21 31.65 -4.38
CA GLU A 18 -0.79 31.11 -3.16
C GLU A 18 -0.98 32.21 -2.09
N PRO A 19 -2.07 32.16 -1.30
CA PRO A 19 -2.39 33.21 -0.32
C PRO A 19 -1.23 33.54 0.63
N LYS A 20 -0.40 32.55 0.97
CA LYS A 20 0.74 32.69 1.87
C LYS A 20 1.92 33.41 1.21
N THR A 21 2.23 33.10 -0.05
CA THR A 21 3.25 33.76 -0.87
C THR A 21 2.91 35.24 -1.09
N ARG A 22 1.62 35.58 -1.22
CA ARG A 22 1.15 36.98 -1.29
C ARG A 22 1.47 37.76 -0.03
N TRP A 23 1.27 37.21 1.16
CA TRP A 23 1.56 37.91 2.43
C TRP A 23 3.06 38.16 2.61
N ILE A 24 3.91 37.19 2.25
CA ILE A 24 5.37 37.32 2.33
C ILE A 24 5.88 38.35 1.31
N LEU A 25 5.44 38.30 0.05
CA LEU A 25 5.80 39.32 -0.95
C LEU A 25 5.34 40.72 -0.51
N THR A 26 4.15 40.81 0.09
CA THR A 26 3.64 42.08 0.60
C THR A 26 4.55 42.62 1.71
N GLY A 27 5.03 41.77 2.62
CA GLY A 27 5.99 42.18 3.66
C GLY A 27 7.34 42.64 3.08
N VAL A 28 7.92 41.85 2.17
CA VAL A 28 9.23 42.13 1.55
C VAL A 28 9.21 43.41 0.71
N ILE A 29 8.08 43.77 0.10
CA ILE A 29 7.96 44.99 -0.72
C ILE A 29 7.48 46.18 0.12
N ALA A 30 6.54 45.99 1.05
CA ALA A 30 5.97 47.10 1.81
C ALA A 30 6.94 47.68 2.85
N ILE A 31 7.87 46.87 3.38
CA ILE A 31 8.84 47.34 4.38
C ILE A 31 9.90 48.29 3.75
N PRO A 32 10.58 47.95 2.64
CA PRO A 32 11.53 48.86 1.98
C PRO A 32 10.86 50.13 1.46
N VAL A 33 9.68 50.01 0.85
CA VAL A 33 8.93 51.17 0.35
C VAL A 33 8.48 52.06 1.50
N GLY A 34 8.02 51.46 2.61
CA GLY A 34 7.68 52.19 3.83
C GLY A 34 8.88 52.94 4.41
N TYR A 35 10.05 52.31 4.45
CA TYR A 35 11.30 52.92 4.90
C TYR A 35 11.72 54.10 4.01
N LEU A 36 11.75 53.92 2.69
CA LEU A 36 12.11 54.99 1.74
C LEU A 36 11.14 56.17 1.85
N VAL A 37 9.83 55.93 1.84
CA VAL A 37 8.82 57.00 1.95
C VAL A 37 8.91 57.70 3.31
N GLY A 38 9.05 56.96 4.41
CA GLY A 38 9.20 57.53 5.75
C GLY A 38 10.45 58.39 5.87
N HIS A 39 11.57 57.92 5.31
CA HIS A 39 12.83 58.65 5.28
C HIS A 39 12.73 59.95 4.46
N HIS A 40 12.10 59.89 3.29
CA HIS A 40 11.83 61.08 2.46
C HIS A 40 10.97 62.11 3.18
N ILE A 41 9.91 61.68 3.87
CA ILE A 41 9.03 62.57 4.64
C ILE A 41 9.79 63.22 5.79
N ALA A 42 10.60 62.45 6.53
CA ALA A 42 11.38 62.96 7.65
C ALA A 42 12.36 64.06 7.20
N PHE A 43 13.02 63.87 6.06
CA PHE A 43 13.91 64.89 5.48
C PHE A 43 13.18 66.18 5.08
N VAL A 44 12.01 66.07 4.44
CA VAL A 44 11.20 67.23 4.07
C VAL A 44 10.76 68.03 5.30
N LEU A 45 10.42 67.35 6.41
CA LEU A 45 10.03 68.00 7.66
C LEU A 45 11.21 68.66 8.39
N LEU A 46 12.43 68.11 8.29
CA LEU A 46 13.62 68.63 8.97
C LEU A 46 14.34 69.75 8.20
N GLY A 47 13.95 70.02 6.95
CA GLY A 47 14.53 71.11 6.15
C GLY A 47 15.95 70.86 5.63
N GLU A 48 16.44 69.63 5.75
CA GLU A 48 17.77 69.19 5.29
C GLU A 48 17.73 68.79 3.80
N PRO A 49 18.75 69.13 2.98
CA PRO A 49 18.78 68.75 1.57
C PRO A 49 18.83 67.22 1.41
N THR A 50 17.94 66.68 0.57
CA THR A 50 17.80 65.24 0.30
C THR A 50 19.07 64.65 -0.31
N ARG A 51 20.02 64.20 0.52
CA ARG A 51 21.20 63.45 0.08
C ARG A 51 20.84 61.97 0.00
N ILE A 52 20.25 61.56 -1.13
CA ILE A 52 19.82 60.18 -1.38
C ILE A 52 21.02 59.23 -1.55
N VAL A 53 22.21 59.76 -1.90
CA VAL A 53 23.45 58.99 -2.06
C VAL A 53 24.62 59.77 -1.46
N GLY A 54 24.66 59.87 -0.13
CA GLY A 54 25.82 60.24 0.66
C GLY A 54 26.52 58.99 1.22
N ARG A 55 27.80 59.11 1.60
CA ARG A 55 28.74 58.06 2.04
C ARG A 55 28.36 57.32 3.34
N ASP A 56 27.08 57.15 3.64
CA ASP A 56 26.61 56.52 4.88
C ASP A 56 25.99 55.15 4.56
N TYR A 57 26.79 54.11 4.77
CA TYR A 57 26.42 52.69 4.62
C TYR A 57 25.13 52.27 5.35
N VAL A 58 24.66 53.09 6.30
CA VAL A 58 23.55 52.82 7.21
C VAL A 58 22.20 52.67 6.48
N SER A 59 21.99 53.31 5.32
CA SER A 59 20.69 53.29 4.62
C SER A 59 20.41 51.99 3.83
N MET A 60 21.44 51.22 3.45
CA MET A 60 21.26 49.96 2.70
C MET A 60 21.02 48.73 3.59
N ILE A 61 21.45 48.79 4.85
CA ILE A 61 21.34 47.69 5.83
C ILE A 61 19.92 47.13 5.97
N PRO A 62 18.84 47.93 6.17
CA PRO A 62 17.50 47.38 6.38
C PRO A 62 16.91 46.71 5.14
N ILE A 63 17.29 47.17 3.94
CA ILE A 63 16.83 46.59 2.67
C ILE A 63 17.47 45.21 2.49
N VAL A 64 18.78 45.11 2.65
CA VAL A 64 19.52 43.84 2.55
C VAL A 64 19.01 42.85 3.61
N PHE A 65 18.81 43.31 4.85
CA PHE A 65 18.25 42.48 5.92
C PHE A 65 16.85 41.95 5.58
N THR A 66 15.97 42.80 5.05
CA THR A 66 14.59 42.41 4.68
C THR A 66 14.59 41.40 3.53
N VAL A 67 15.43 41.59 2.51
CA VAL A 67 15.57 40.67 1.39
C VAL A 67 16.12 39.32 1.86
N LEU A 68 17.10 39.32 2.75
CA LEU A 68 17.73 38.10 3.26
C LEU A 68 16.76 37.31 4.14
N VAL A 69 16.06 37.96 5.07
CA VAL A 69 15.02 37.33 5.90
C VAL A 69 13.85 36.82 5.06
N GLY A 70 13.40 37.62 4.08
CA GLY A 70 12.34 37.21 3.15
C GLY A 70 12.75 36.01 2.28
N GLY A 71 13.98 36.01 1.76
CA GLY A 71 14.54 34.93 0.96
C GLY A 71 14.69 33.64 1.76
N VAL A 72 15.24 33.71 2.98
CA VAL A 72 15.33 32.55 3.89
C VAL A 72 13.95 32.03 4.26
N GLY A 73 12.99 32.93 4.51
CA GLY A 73 11.59 32.56 4.77
C GLY A 73 10.97 31.80 3.60
N LEU A 74 11.05 32.35 2.38
CA LEU A 74 10.54 31.71 1.16
C LEU A 74 11.19 30.35 0.92
N HIS A 75 12.51 30.26 1.09
CA HIS A 75 13.24 28.99 0.95
C HIS A 75 12.76 27.95 1.97
N TYR A 76 12.71 28.32 3.26
CA TYR A 76 12.23 27.44 4.32
C TYR A 76 10.80 26.93 4.08
N TYR A 77 9.90 27.81 3.61
CA TYR A 77 8.53 27.43 3.28
C TYR A 77 8.45 26.50 2.07
N ALA A 78 9.19 26.81 1.00
CA ALA A 78 9.24 25.96 -0.20
C ALA A 78 9.78 24.56 0.13
N THR A 79 10.86 24.48 0.91
CA THR A 79 11.42 23.20 1.37
C THR A 79 10.43 22.43 2.23
N ARG A 80 9.71 23.09 3.14
CA ARG A 80 8.67 22.43 3.95
C ARG A 80 7.53 21.87 3.12
N GLU A 81 7.07 22.62 2.12
CA GLU A 81 5.99 22.17 1.23
C GLU A 81 6.43 20.96 0.41
N GLN A 82 7.66 20.98 -0.09
CA GLN A 82 8.22 19.87 -0.84
C GLN A 82 8.37 18.61 0.02
N LEU A 83 8.88 18.74 1.25
CA LEU A 83 8.95 17.64 2.21
C LEU A 83 7.57 17.08 2.56
N ALA A 84 6.56 17.95 2.71
CA ALA A 84 5.18 17.53 2.97
C ALA A 84 4.59 16.75 1.78
N LYS A 85 4.83 17.20 0.54
CA LYS A 85 4.40 16.50 -0.68
C LYS A 85 5.09 15.15 -0.81
N GLU A 86 6.40 15.09 -0.59
CA GLU A 86 7.16 13.83 -0.62
C GLU A 86 6.69 12.86 0.46
N ALA A 87 6.44 13.33 1.68
CA ALA A 87 5.91 12.50 2.76
C ALA A 87 4.51 11.95 2.44
N ALA A 88 3.63 12.79 1.88
CA ALA A 88 2.30 12.37 1.44
C ALA A 88 2.37 11.31 0.32
N ALA A 89 3.19 11.56 -0.71
CA ALA A 89 3.39 10.61 -1.80
C ALA A 89 3.96 9.26 -1.31
N ARG A 90 4.91 9.29 -0.37
CA ARG A 90 5.46 8.07 0.25
C ARG A 90 4.39 7.31 1.05
N SER A 91 3.57 8.00 1.84
CA SER A 91 2.49 7.38 2.60
C SER A 91 1.44 6.75 1.69
N GLU A 92 1.11 7.41 0.58
CA GLU A 92 0.17 6.90 -0.42
C GLU A 92 0.71 5.65 -1.11
N ALA A 93 1.98 5.68 -1.55
CA ALA A 93 2.64 4.51 -2.14
C ALA A 93 2.69 3.31 -1.16
N GLN A 94 3.01 3.55 0.11
CA GLN A 94 2.98 2.51 1.14
C GLN A 94 1.59 1.93 1.34
N ARG A 95 0.56 2.78 1.37
CA ARG A 95 -0.83 2.34 1.49
C ARG A 95 -1.25 1.50 0.28
N LEU A 96 -0.95 1.94 -0.94
CA LEU A 96 -1.24 1.19 -2.16
C LEU A 96 -0.52 -0.15 -2.20
N ALA A 97 0.75 -0.20 -1.77
CA ALA A 97 1.50 -1.44 -1.65
C ALA A 97 0.86 -2.40 -0.64
N LEU A 98 0.47 -1.89 0.54
CA LEU A 98 -0.21 -2.68 1.56
C LEU A 98 -1.58 -3.18 1.07
N GLU A 99 -2.38 -2.33 0.42
CA GLU A 99 -3.65 -2.73 -0.18
C GLU A 99 -3.46 -3.80 -1.27
N SER A 100 -2.41 -3.70 -2.07
CA SER A 100 -2.04 -4.72 -3.05
C SER A 100 -1.65 -6.04 -2.38
N GLN A 101 -0.80 -6.00 -1.34
CA GLN A 101 -0.44 -7.17 -0.55
C GLN A 101 -1.65 -7.82 0.11
N LEU A 102 -2.58 -7.03 0.65
CA LEU A 102 -3.84 -7.53 1.21
C LEU A 102 -4.77 -8.13 0.15
N ARG A 103 -4.79 -7.58 -1.07
CA ARG A 103 -5.52 -8.19 -2.20
C ARG A 103 -4.89 -9.50 -2.64
N LEU A 104 -3.56 -9.60 -2.69
CA LEU A 104 -2.86 -10.86 -2.95
C LEU A 104 -3.17 -11.90 -1.88
N LEU A 105 -3.21 -11.49 -0.61
CA LEU A 105 -3.59 -12.36 0.50
C LEU A 105 -5.04 -12.83 0.42
N ARG A 106 -5.97 -11.94 0.03
CA ARG A 106 -7.38 -12.29 -0.22
C ARG A 106 -7.56 -13.18 -1.44
N ALA A 107 -6.71 -13.04 -2.46
CA ALA A 107 -6.77 -13.86 -3.66
C ALA A 107 -6.34 -15.32 -3.41
N GLN A 108 -5.57 -15.58 -2.34
CA GLN A 108 -5.15 -16.93 -1.96
C GLN A 108 -6.25 -17.77 -1.29
N LEU A 109 -7.40 -17.18 -0.97
CA LEU A 109 -8.58 -17.90 -0.48
C LEU A 109 -9.72 -17.73 -1.49
N GLU A 110 -10.16 -18.82 -2.12
CA GLU A 110 -11.29 -18.82 -3.05
C GLU A 110 -12.59 -18.57 -2.27
N PRO A 111 -13.18 -17.35 -2.30
CA PRO A 111 -14.26 -17.01 -1.39
C PRO A 111 -15.51 -17.85 -1.66
N HIS A 112 -15.73 -18.26 -2.90
CA HIS A 112 -16.88 -19.07 -3.27
C HIS A 112 -16.79 -20.47 -2.65
N MET A 113 -15.63 -21.13 -2.70
CA MET A 113 -15.35 -22.41 -2.06
C MET A 113 -15.64 -22.30 -0.56
N LEU A 114 -15.19 -21.22 0.09
CA LEU A 114 -15.41 -21.03 1.53
C LEU A 114 -16.91 -20.87 1.86
N PHE A 115 -17.63 -20.02 1.14
CA PHE A 115 -19.08 -19.87 1.35
C PHE A 115 -19.85 -21.15 1.03
N ASN A 116 -19.49 -21.87 -0.03
CA ASN A 116 -20.11 -23.15 -0.40
C ASN A 116 -19.83 -24.24 0.64
N THR A 117 -18.62 -24.26 1.19
CA THR A 117 -18.22 -25.16 2.27
C THR A 117 -19.05 -24.90 3.51
N LEU A 118 -19.22 -23.64 3.92
CA LEU A 118 -20.08 -23.27 5.05
C LEU A 118 -21.57 -23.59 4.81
N ALA A 119 -22.05 -23.41 3.58
CA ALA A 119 -23.42 -23.76 3.22
C ALA A 119 -23.68 -25.27 3.29
N ASN A 120 -22.73 -26.08 2.81
CA ASN A 120 -22.77 -27.54 2.89
C ASN A 120 -22.69 -28.02 4.36
N LEU A 121 -21.79 -27.43 5.13
CA LEU A 121 -21.66 -27.68 6.57
C LEU A 121 -23.00 -27.47 7.31
N ARG A 122 -23.76 -26.42 6.97
CA ARG A 122 -25.09 -26.18 7.55
C ARG A 122 -26.10 -27.30 7.25
N SER A 123 -25.97 -27.97 6.10
CA SER A 123 -26.78 -29.15 5.78
C SER A 123 -26.32 -30.36 6.59
N LEU A 124 -25.00 -30.62 6.61
CA LEU A 124 -24.42 -31.73 7.35
C LEU A 124 -24.74 -31.69 8.85
N LEU A 125 -24.75 -30.52 9.48
CA LEU A 125 -25.14 -30.38 10.89
C LEU A 125 -26.53 -30.94 11.24
N ARG A 126 -27.43 -31.09 10.24
CA ARG A 126 -28.77 -31.66 10.42
C ARG A 126 -28.84 -33.15 10.05
N GLU A 127 -27.97 -33.61 9.17
CA GLU A 127 -28.00 -34.96 8.60
C GLU A 127 -26.99 -35.89 9.29
N ASP A 128 -25.78 -35.40 9.53
CA ASP A 128 -24.64 -36.16 10.04
C ASP A 128 -23.65 -35.19 10.75
N VAL A 129 -23.78 -35.11 12.07
CA VAL A 129 -22.99 -34.21 12.92
C VAL A 129 -21.51 -34.59 12.91
N GLU A 130 -21.19 -35.89 12.90
CA GLU A 130 -19.80 -36.36 12.89
C GLU A 130 -19.07 -35.93 11.61
N ARG A 131 -19.75 -36.02 10.45
CA ARG A 131 -19.20 -35.50 9.19
C ARG A 131 -19.07 -33.97 9.18
N ALA A 132 -19.98 -33.25 9.83
CA ALA A 132 -19.88 -31.80 9.96
C ALA A 132 -18.66 -31.39 10.79
N GLU A 133 -18.41 -32.08 11.92
CA GLU A 133 -17.22 -31.84 12.75
C GLU A 133 -15.93 -32.13 11.97
N ALA A 134 -15.87 -33.27 11.26
CA ALA A 134 -14.72 -33.58 10.40
C ALA A 134 -14.47 -32.51 9.34
N MET A 135 -15.53 -31.98 8.70
CA MET A 135 -15.41 -30.89 7.73
C MET A 135 -14.87 -29.60 8.35
N ILE A 136 -15.29 -29.27 9.57
CA ILE A 136 -14.79 -28.10 10.32
C ILE A 136 -13.30 -28.27 10.62
N ASP A 137 -12.88 -29.45 11.09
CA ASP A 137 -11.47 -29.71 11.40
C ASP A 137 -10.58 -29.57 10.16
N GLN A 138 -11.00 -30.12 9.03
CA GLN A 138 -10.26 -29.97 7.77
C GLN A 138 -10.24 -28.51 7.31
N LEU A 139 -11.34 -27.77 7.46
CA LEU A 139 -11.38 -26.34 7.13
C LEU A 139 -10.41 -25.53 8.00
N ILE A 140 -10.30 -25.85 9.29
CA ILE A 140 -9.35 -25.21 10.20
C ILE A 140 -7.91 -25.51 9.78
N VAL A 141 -7.59 -26.76 9.44
CA VAL A 141 -6.26 -27.16 8.95
C VAL A 141 -5.92 -26.42 7.66
N TYR A 142 -6.84 -26.39 6.70
CA TYR A 142 -6.68 -25.68 5.44
C TYR A 142 -6.42 -24.19 5.65
N LEU A 143 -7.26 -23.50 6.44
CA LEU A 143 -7.11 -22.06 6.70
C LEU A 143 -5.82 -21.73 7.45
N ARG A 144 -5.42 -22.54 8.45
CA ARG A 144 -4.12 -22.36 9.13
C ARG A 144 -2.97 -22.53 8.15
N GLY A 145 -3.06 -23.50 7.26
CA GLY A 145 -2.07 -23.76 6.23
C GLY A 145 -1.89 -22.58 5.27
N ALA A 146 -2.98 -22.10 4.69
CA ALA A 146 -2.98 -20.94 3.79
C ALA A 146 -2.42 -19.68 4.48
N LEU A 147 -2.79 -19.44 5.75
CA LEU A 147 -2.25 -18.31 6.51
C LEU A 147 -0.75 -18.46 6.82
N ALA A 148 -0.29 -19.67 7.16
CA ALA A 148 1.12 -19.93 7.43
C ALA A 148 1.97 -19.74 6.15
N ALA A 149 1.50 -20.26 5.03
CA ALA A 149 2.12 -20.12 3.72
C ALA A 149 2.37 -18.66 3.33
N SER A 150 1.44 -17.75 3.66
CA SER A 150 1.58 -16.32 3.36
C SER A 150 2.71 -15.60 4.10
N ARG A 151 3.28 -16.22 5.14
CA ARG A 151 4.27 -15.60 6.04
C ARG A 151 5.68 -16.17 5.88
N THR A 152 5.85 -17.16 5.01
CA THR A 152 7.10 -17.93 4.86
C THR A 152 7.53 -17.95 3.40
N GLU A 153 8.83 -17.90 3.15
CA GLU A 153 9.38 -18.00 1.79
C GLU A 153 9.46 -19.46 1.30
N SER A 154 9.54 -20.42 2.23
CA SER A 154 9.55 -21.85 1.93
C SER A 154 8.83 -22.68 3.00
N VAL A 155 8.33 -23.84 2.61
CA VAL A 155 7.68 -24.84 3.47
C VAL A 155 8.19 -26.23 3.11
N ALA A 156 8.20 -27.13 4.09
CA ALA A 156 8.47 -28.54 3.83
C ALA A 156 7.35 -29.15 2.96
N LEU A 157 7.71 -29.99 2.00
CA LEU A 157 6.79 -30.65 1.08
C LEU A 157 5.68 -31.42 1.83
N ALA A 158 6.01 -32.03 2.97
CA ALA A 158 5.04 -32.67 3.85
C ALA A 158 3.92 -31.71 4.32
N ARG A 159 4.25 -30.45 4.62
CA ARG A 159 3.25 -29.45 5.02
C ARG A 159 2.34 -29.08 3.86
N GLU A 160 2.88 -28.99 2.65
CA GLU A 160 2.07 -28.72 1.46
C GLU A 160 1.13 -29.90 1.14
N PHE A 161 1.63 -31.14 1.20
CA PHE A 161 0.79 -32.33 1.06
C PHE A 161 -0.28 -32.46 2.15
N ALA A 162 0.00 -32.04 3.39
CA ALA A 162 -0.99 -31.99 4.46
C ALA A 162 -2.10 -30.95 4.16
N GLN A 163 -1.75 -29.80 3.58
CA GLN A 163 -2.73 -28.81 3.14
C GLN A 163 -3.58 -29.32 1.98
N LEU A 164 -2.95 -29.95 0.98
CA LEU A 164 -3.65 -30.58 -0.14
C LEU A 164 -4.64 -31.65 0.35
N ARG A 165 -4.24 -32.46 1.34
CA ARG A 165 -5.10 -33.46 1.96
C ARG A 165 -6.33 -32.80 2.58
N ALA A 166 -6.14 -31.79 3.41
CA ALA A 166 -7.26 -31.08 4.04
C ALA A 166 -8.22 -30.49 3.00
N TYR A 167 -7.68 -29.86 1.96
CA TYR A 167 -8.48 -29.35 0.85
C TYR A 167 -9.27 -30.46 0.13
N LEU A 168 -8.61 -31.56 -0.24
CA LEU A 168 -9.25 -32.68 -0.96
C LEU A 168 -10.30 -33.40 -0.10
N GLU A 169 -10.11 -33.52 1.21
CA GLU A 169 -11.10 -34.06 2.15
C GLU A 169 -12.36 -33.17 2.19
N ILE A 170 -12.21 -31.85 2.31
CA ILE A 170 -13.35 -30.91 2.24
C ILE A 170 -14.10 -31.07 0.92
N MET A 171 -13.35 -31.17 -0.18
CA MET A 171 -13.91 -31.33 -1.52
C MET A 171 -14.60 -32.69 -1.70
N ALA A 172 -14.07 -33.76 -1.10
CA ALA A 172 -14.66 -35.09 -1.14
C ALA A 172 -15.97 -35.14 -0.36
N LEU A 173 -16.03 -34.50 0.82
CA LEU A 173 -17.27 -34.33 1.56
C LEU A 173 -18.32 -33.54 0.76
N ARG A 174 -17.88 -32.49 0.05
CA ARG A 174 -18.77 -31.66 -0.78
C ARG A 174 -19.30 -32.37 -2.02
N MET A 175 -18.45 -33.12 -2.71
CA MET A 175 -18.78 -33.81 -3.96
C MET A 175 -19.31 -35.23 -3.73
N GLY A 176 -19.23 -35.73 -2.51
CA GLY A 176 -19.60 -37.07 -2.11
C GLY A 176 -18.85 -38.13 -2.92
N PRO A 177 -19.52 -39.20 -3.39
CA PRO A 177 -18.88 -40.32 -4.09
C PRO A 177 -18.29 -39.96 -5.46
N ARG A 178 -18.43 -38.70 -5.93
CA ARG A 178 -17.89 -38.27 -7.22
C ARG A 178 -16.40 -37.97 -7.19
N LEU A 179 -15.81 -37.71 -6.03
CA LEU A 179 -14.39 -37.42 -5.91
C LEU A 179 -13.68 -38.52 -5.13
N ALA A 180 -12.75 -39.19 -5.78
CA ALA A 180 -11.70 -39.97 -5.12
C ALA A 180 -10.38 -39.21 -5.21
N PHE A 181 -9.46 -39.44 -4.27
CA PHE A 181 -8.12 -38.87 -4.40
C PHE A 181 -7.04 -39.77 -3.82
N ARG A 182 -5.81 -39.59 -4.30
CA ARG A 182 -4.60 -40.26 -3.82
C ARG A 182 -3.48 -39.23 -3.69
N LEU A 183 -2.86 -39.21 -2.53
CA LEU A 183 -1.66 -38.42 -2.25
C LEU A 183 -0.53 -39.37 -1.89
N GLU A 184 0.57 -39.31 -2.64
CA GLU A 184 1.74 -40.16 -2.43
C GLU A 184 3.00 -39.29 -2.30
N LEU A 185 3.55 -39.30 -1.09
CA LEU A 185 4.76 -38.57 -0.72
C LEU A 185 5.76 -39.57 -0.11
N PRO A 186 6.90 -39.84 -0.78
CA PRO A 186 7.99 -40.62 -0.19
C PRO A 186 8.57 -39.93 1.04
N ALA A 187 8.89 -40.71 2.09
CA ALA A 187 9.49 -40.19 3.33
C ALA A 187 10.80 -39.42 3.10
N SER A 188 11.58 -39.81 2.08
CA SER A 188 12.82 -39.12 1.72
C SER A 188 12.60 -37.68 1.24
N LEU A 189 11.39 -37.33 0.81
CA LEU A 189 11.05 -36.02 0.26
C LEU A 189 10.27 -35.13 1.23
N GLU A 190 9.88 -35.62 2.40
CA GLU A 190 9.00 -34.89 3.35
C GLU A 190 9.54 -33.52 3.75
N GLU A 191 10.84 -33.44 4.05
CA GLU A 191 11.52 -32.22 4.51
C GLU A 191 12.07 -31.36 3.36
N THR A 192 11.74 -31.70 2.10
CA THR A 192 12.16 -30.89 0.96
C THR A 192 11.53 -29.50 1.05
N ALA A 193 12.35 -28.46 1.09
CA ALA A 193 11.87 -27.09 1.05
C ALA A 193 11.39 -26.72 -0.37
N ILE A 194 10.11 -26.34 -0.47
CA ILE A 194 9.50 -25.81 -1.70
C ILE A 194 8.87 -24.44 -1.43
N PRO A 195 8.68 -23.59 -2.46
CA PRO A 195 7.86 -22.40 -2.34
C PRO A 195 6.44 -22.79 -1.90
N PRO A 196 5.82 -22.07 -0.96
CA PRO A 196 4.50 -22.42 -0.47
C PRO A 196 3.42 -22.22 -1.53
N MET A 197 2.42 -23.09 -1.50
CA MET A 197 1.22 -23.03 -2.36
C MET A 197 1.52 -23.14 -3.86
N ILE A 198 2.56 -23.89 -4.23
CA ILE A 198 2.84 -24.19 -5.65
C ILE A 198 1.92 -25.30 -6.18
N LEU A 199 1.54 -26.26 -5.33
CA LEU A 199 0.68 -27.39 -5.71
C LEU A 199 -0.81 -27.08 -5.56
N GLN A 200 -1.18 -26.25 -4.58
CA GLN A 200 -2.57 -25.91 -4.28
C GLN A 200 -3.34 -25.39 -5.51
N PRO A 201 -2.84 -24.41 -6.29
CA PRO A 201 -3.55 -23.90 -7.47
C PRO A 201 -3.74 -24.95 -8.57
N LEU A 202 -2.81 -25.90 -8.69
CA LEU A 202 -2.91 -26.98 -9.68
C LEU A 202 -4.04 -27.95 -9.33
N VAL A 203 -4.13 -28.33 -8.06
CA VAL A 203 -5.21 -29.19 -7.56
C VAL A 203 -6.56 -28.47 -7.62
N GLU A 204 -6.62 -27.19 -7.25
CA GLU A 204 -7.83 -26.36 -7.40
C GLU A 204 -8.30 -26.31 -8.86
N ASN A 205 -7.38 -26.07 -9.79
CA ASN A 205 -7.70 -26.05 -11.21
C ASN A 205 -8.18 -27.42 -11.72
N ALA A 206 -7.54 -28.50 -11.28
CA ALA A 206 -7.95 -29.86 -11.67
C ALA A 206 -9.37 -30.18 -11.20
N ILE A 207 -9.78 -29.74 -10.01
CA ILE A 207 -11.16 -29.91 -9.57
C ILE A 207 -12.11 -29.01 -10.34
N LYS A 208 -11.84 -27.70 -10.37
CA LYS A 208 -12.74 -26.70 -10.95
C LYS A 208 -12.98 -26.92 -12.44
N HIS A 209 -11.93 -27.24 -13.18
CA HIS A 209 -12.00 -27.38 -14.64
C HIS A 209 -12.11 -28.83 -15.09
N GLY A 210 -11.60 -29.78 -14.31
CA GLY A 210 -11.64 -31.20 -14.65
C GLY A 210 -12.85 -31.95 -14.09
N LEU A 211 -13.17 -31.76 -12.81
CA LEU A 211 -14.16 -32.60 -12.12
C LEU A 211 -15.53 -31.93 -11.93
N GLU A 212 -15.60 -30.63 -11.64
CA GLU A 212 -16.87 -29.93 -11.50
C GLU A 212 -17.75 -30.03 -12.77
N PRO A 213 -17.23 -29.83 -14.00
CA PRO A 213 -18.03 -29.93 -15.22
C PRO A 213 -18.35 -31.37 -15.64
N LYS A 214 -17.59 -32.36 -15.15
CA LYS A 214 -17.71 -33.76 -15.58
C LYS A 214 -18.87 -34.45 -14.89
N VAL A 215 -19.78 -35.05 -15.66
CA VAL A 215 -20.85 -35.91 -15.11
C VAL A 215 -20.26 -37.27 -14.72
N GLY A 216 -20.46 -37.68 -13.46
CA GLY A 216 -19.97 -38.95 -12.92
C GLY A 216 -18.75 -38.82 -12.00
N PRO A 217 -18.12 -39.95 -11.63
CA PRO A 217 -16.97 -39.96 -10.74
C PRO A 217 -15.67 -39.55 -11.44
N GLY A 218 -14.73 -39.06 -10.65
CA GLY A 218 -13.36 -38.82 -11.07
C GLY A 218 -12.39 -38.88 -9.91
N SER A 219 -11.10 -38.86 -10.24
CA SER A 219 -10.01 -38.94 -9.27
C SER A 219 -8.98 -37.84 -9.45
N ILE A 220 -8.40 -37.40 -8.34
CA ILE A 220 -7.19 -36.58 -8.31
C ILE A 220 -6.04 -37.42 -7.74
N GLU A 221 -4.94 -37.52 -8.47
CA GLU A 221 -3.71 -38.11 -7.95
C GLU A 221 -2.63 -37.03 -7.88
N VAL A 222 -1.92 -36.95 -6.75
CA VAL A 222 -0.72 -36.14 -6.60
C VAL A 222 0.39 -37.04 -6.09
N VAL A 223 1.45 -37.22 -6.89
CA VAL A 223 2.55 -38.14 -6.58
C VAL A 223 3.88 -37.43 -6.72
N ALA A 224 4.65 -37.39 -5.62
CA ALA A 224 6.02 -36.88 -5.61
C ALA A 224 7.02 -38.02 -5.86
N ARG A 225 8.03 -37.77 -6.70
CA ARG A 225 9.11 -38.72 -6.99
C ARG A 225 10.45 -38.00 -7.09
N GLU A 226 11.49 -38.69 -6.66
CA GLU A 226 12.86 -38.26 -6.90
C GLU A 226 13.33 -38.79 -8.26
N THR A 227 13.95 -37.93 -9.06
CA THR A 227 14.47 -38.25 -10.39
C THR A 227 15.92 -37.77 -10.51
N ALA A 228 16.64 -38.21 -11.55
CA ALA A 228 18.00 -37.77 -11.78
C ALA A 228 18.14 -36.24 -12.02
N ALA A 229 17.06 -35.55 -12.39
CA ALA A 229 17.04 -34.12 -12.68
C ALA A 229 16.49 -33.27 -11.52
N GLY A 230 16.07 -33.89 -10.41
CA GLY A 230 15.43 -33.23 -9.28
C GLY A 230 14.13 -33.92 -8.88
N ILE A 231 13.18 -33.16 -8.33
CA ILE A 231 11.91 -33.68 -7.81
C ILE A 231 10.82 -33.47 -8.86
N GLU A 232 10.11 -34.55 -9.18
CA GLU A 232 8.94 -34.55 -10.06
C GLU A 232 7.67 -34.67 -9.21
N ILE A 233 6.68 -33.84 -9.49
CA ILE A 233 5.34 -33.92 -8.88
C ILE A 233 4.34 -33.99 -10.02
N ARG A 234 3.60 -35.09 -10.11
CA ARG A 234 2.58 -35.35 -11.13
C ARG A 234 1.18 -35.37 -10.54
#